data_AF-A0A2I0L9E7-F1
#
_entry.id   AF-A0A2I0L9E7-F1
#
_cell.length_a   1.000
_cell.length_b   1.000
_cell.length_c   1.000
_cell.angle_alpha   90.00
_cell.angle_beta   90.00
_cell.angle_gamma   90.00
#
_symmetry.space_group_name_H-M   'P 1'
#
loop_
_entity.id
_entity.type
_entity.pdbx_description
1 polymer ?
#
loop_
_entity_poly.entity_id
_entity_poly.type
_entity_poly.pdbx_seq_one_letter_code
_entity_poly.pdbx_strand_id
1 'polypeptide(L)'
;MVTPTNLKSITDFGSPEDFLSEVDYLLGKQAYFGKTDAEGGFDSDAVATANILETSNAVVGGTPYYFLSVLTRTAEGDEGGKHQLITATVKDGKLYICKAQAGDKRWFKGAWRFVESTAGSFSVA
;
A
#
# COMPACT_ATOMS: atom_id res chain seq x y z
N MET A 1 3.78 8.63 7.31
CA MET A 1 4.66 8.02 8.32
C MET A 1 6.10 8.35 7.99
N VAL A 2 6.94 8.58 8.99
CA VAL A 2 8.38 8.84 8.80
C VAL A 2 9.15 7.96 9.78
N THR A 3 10.08 7.15 9.27
CA THR A 3 10.90 6.23 10.08
C THR A 3 12.38 6.39 9.73
N PRO A 4 13.31 6.23 10.69
CA PRO A 4 14.73 6.16 10.37
C PRO A 4 15.04 4.97 9.46
N THR A 5 16.01 5.12 8.55
CA THR A 5 16.55 4.02 7.73
C THR A 5 18.03 4.23 7.47
N ASN A 6 18.77 3.12 7.35
CA ASN A 6 20.19 3.16 6.96
C ASN A 6 20.39 3.16 5.44
N LEU A 7 19.31 2.99 4.67
CA LEU A 7 19.33 3.02 3.22
C LEU A 7 19.45 4.46 2.70
N LYS A 8 20.07 4.61 1.54
CA LYS A 8 20.35 5.94 0.96
C LYS A 8 19.32 6.33 -0.09
N SER A 9 18.69 5.34 -0.70
CA SER A 9 17.66 5.50 -1.73
C SER A 9 16.52 4.52 -1.50
N ILE A 10 15.32 4.88 -1.96
CA ILE A 10 14.18 3.94 -1.98
C ILE A 10 14.48 2.72 -2.86
N THR A 11 15.34 2.88 -3.86
CA THR A 11 15.77 1.79 -4.75
C THR A 11 16.61 0.73 -4.05
N ASP A 12 17.18 1.04 -2.89
CA ASP A 12 17.98 0.08 -2.12
C ASP A 12 17.10 -1.00 -1.47
N PHE A 13 15.77 -0.81 -1.44
CA PHE A 13 14.80 -1.83 -1.00
C PHE A 13 14.52 -2.91 -2.07
N GLY A 14 15.08 -2.83 -3.27
CA GLY A 14 14.74 -3.72 -4.38
C GLY A 14 13.57 -3.17 -5.19
N SER A 15 12.73 -4.04 -5.77
CA SER A 15 11.54 -3.63 -6.53
C SER A 15 10.47 -2.99 -5.63
N PRO A 16 9.46 -2.27 -6.18
CA PRO A 16 8.30 -1.84 -5.39
C PRO A 16 7.61 -3.00 -4.67
N GLU A 17 7.54 -4.18 -5.28
CA GLU A 17 6.96 -5.38 -4.71
C GLU A 17 7.77 -5.91 -3.51
N ASP A 18 9.10 -5.90 -3.62
CA ASP A 18 10.01 -6.23 -2.51
C ASP A 18 9.83 -5.22 -1.37
N PHE A 19 9.77 -3.92 -1.70
CA PHE A 19 9.49 -2.87 -0.73
C PHE A 19 8.16 -3.09 -0.01
N LEU A 20 7.08 -3.43 -0.73
CA LEU A 20 5.78 -3.71 -0.12
C LEU A 20 5.85 -4.87 0.87
N SER A 21 6.64 -5.90 0.57
CA SER A 21 6.85 -7.04 1.47
C SER A 21 7.53 -6.61 2.79
N GLU A 22 8.45 -5.64 2.74
CA GLU A 22 9.10 -5.07 3.94
C GLU A 22 8.18 -4.17 4.77
N VAL A 23 7.16 -3.57 4.13
CA VAL A 23 6.20 -2.66 4.79
C VAL A 23 4.77 -3.18 4.83
N ASP A 24 4.60 -4.50 4.75
CA ASP A 24 3.29 -5.18 4.67
C ASP A 24 2.36 -4.87 5.85
N TYR A 25 2.94 -4.50 7.01
CA TYR A 25 2.21 -4.05 8.18
C TYR A 25 1.30 -2.84 7.91
N LEU A 26 1.55 -2.08 6.83
CA LEU A 26 0.68 -1.00 6.36
C LEU A 26 -0.68 -1.50 5.86
N LEU A 27 -0.77 -2.75 5.42
CA LEU A 27 -1.99 -3.36 4.89
C LEU A 27 -2.93 -3.85 6.01
N GLY A 28 -2.44 -3.87 7.24
CA GLY A 28 -3.11 -4.43 8.41
C GLY A 28 -2.73 -5.88 8.64
N LYS A 29 -2.85 -6.35 9.89
CA LYS A 29 -2.61 -7.75 10.25
C LYS A 29 -3.93 -8.48 10.42
N GLN A 30 -4.01 -9.69 9.89
CA GLN A 30 -5.07 -10.62 10.22
C GLN A 30 -5.02 -10.93 11.73
N ALA A 31 -6.09 -10.59 12.45
CA ALA A 31 -6.21 -10.84 13.89
C ALA A 31 -6.82 -12.22 14.20
N TYR A 32 -7.42 -12.88 13.21
CA TYR A 32 -8.03 -14.19 13.33
C TYR A 32 -7.03 -15.29 12.95
N PHE A 33 -6.73 -16.19 13.90
CA PHE A 33 -5.82 -17.33 13.71
C PHE A 33 -6.56 -18.68 13.73
N GLY A 34 -7.88 -18.67 13.55
CA GLY A 34 -8.67 -19.89 13.48
C GLY A 34 -8.62 -20.52 12.10
N LYS A 35 -8.96 -21.80 12.02
CA LYS A 35 -9.06 -22.52 10.74
C LYS A 35 -10.35 -22.15 10.02
N THR A 36 -10.27 -21.83 8.73
CA THR A 36 -11.46 -21.54 7.90
C THR A 36 -11.24 -21.94 6.44
N ASP A 37 -12.17 -22.72 5.89
CA ASP A 37 -12.21 -23.10 4.46
C ASP A 37 -13.47 -22.57 3.76
N ALA A 38 -14.26 -21.73 4.44
CA ALA A 38 -15.58 -21.29 4.00
C ALA A 38 -15.59 -19.90 3.33
N GLU A 39 -14.43 -19.25 3.23
CA GLU A 39 -14.28 -17.92 2.67
C GLU A 39 -14.12 -18.01 1.14
N GLY A 40 -15.24 -18.06 0.43
CA GLY A 40 -15.26 -18.20 -1.02
C GLY A 40 -14.37 -17.17 -1.73
N GLY A 41 -13.33 -17.65 -2.43
CA GLY A 41 -12.36 -16.81 -3.15
C GLY A 41 -11.12 -16.41 -2.34
N PHE A 42 -10.90 -16.99 -1.17
CA PHE A 42 -9.68 -16.88 -0.38
C PHE A 42 -8.99 -18.25 -0.24
N ASP A 43 -7.69 -18.22 0.07
CA ASP A 43 -6.96 -19.42 0.44
C ASP A 43 -7.44 -19.96 1.79
N SER A 44 -7.23 -21.26 2.04
CA SER A 44 -7.51 -21.90 3.34
C SER A 44 -6.84 -21.11 4.47
N ASP A 45 -7.61 -20.85 5.53
CA ASP A 45 -7.24 -20.07 6.73
C ASP A 45 -6.96 -18.57 6.50
N ALA A 46 -7.08 -18.06 5.27
CA ALA A 46 -6.91 -16.65 4.94
C ALA A 46 -8.25 -15.90 4.98
N VAL A 47 -8.35 -14.87 5.84
CA VAL A 47 -9.54 -13.98 5.89
C VAL A 47 -9.26 -12.58 5.34
N ALA A 48 -8.02 -12.33 4.90
CA ALA A 48 -7.61 -11.11 4.21
C ALA A 48 -6.59 -11.42 3.10
N THR A 49 -6.74 -10.75 1.96
CA THR A 49 -5.79 -10.82 0.83
C THR A 49 -5.42 -9.42 0.37
N ALA A 50 -4.22 -9.29 -0.19
CA ALA A 50 -3.70 -8.05 -0.75
C ALA A 50 -3.19 -8.28 -2.17
N ASN A 51 -3.77 -7.58 -3.12
CA ASN A 51 -3.43 -7.73 -4.53
C ASN A 51 -2.82 -6.42 -5.02
N ILE A 52 -1.60 -6.49 -5.55
CA ILE A 52 -0.98 -5.37 -6.24
C ILE A 52 -1.72 -5.17 -7.57
N LEU A 53 -2.28 -3.99 -7.78
CA LEU A 53 -2.95 -3.60 -9.01
C LEU A 53 -1.99 -2.91 -9.98
N GLU A 54 -1.13 -2.05 -9.44
CA GLU A 54 -0.17 -1.26 -10.21
C GLU A 54 1.04 -0.92 -9.35
N THR A 55 2.22 -0.94 -9.97
CA THR A 55 3.46 -0.40 -9.41
C THR A 55 4.11 0.51 -10.44
N SER A 56 4.70 1.61 -9.97
CA SER A 56 5.52 2.46 -10.80
C SER A 56 6.59 3.17 -9.98
N ASN A 57 7.58 3.69 -10.69
CA ASN A 57 8.72 4.38 -10.13
C ASN A 57 8.88 5.71 -10.87
N ALA A 58 9.14 6.79 -10.14
CA ALA A 58 9.45 8.07 -10.77
C ALA A 58 10.49 8.83 -9.95
N VAL A 59 11.19 9.76 -10.60
CA VAL A 59 12.09 10.70 -9.93
C VAL A 59 11.38 12.05 -9.85
N VAL A 60 11.11 12.52 -8.64
CA VAL A 60 10.43 13.79 -8.37
C VAL A 60 11.42 14.70 -7.66
N GLY A 61 11.75 15.84 -8.27
CA GLY A 61 12.71 16.79 -7.69
C GLY A 61 14.11 16.21 -7.47
N GLY A 62 14.51 15.21 -8.27
CA GLY A 62 15.80 14.51 -8.13
C GLY A 62 15.81 13.40 -7.09
N THR A 63 14.71 13.15 -6.39
CA THR A 63 14.59 12.04 -5.43
C THR A 63 13.74 10.91 -6.05
N PRO A 64 14.17 9.64 -5.98
CA PRO A 64 13.39 8.51 -6.47
C PRO A 64 12.21 8.18 -5.54
N TYR A 65 11.08 7.78 -6.12
CA TYR A 65 9.84 7.39 -5.44
C TYR A 65 9.31 6.08 -5.97
N TYR A 66 8.71 5.31 -5.07
CA TYR A 66 7.83 4.19 -5.41
C TYR A 66 6.38 4.58 -5.24
N PHE A 67 5.55 4.17 -6.20
CA PHE A 67 4.11 4.31 -6.20
C PHE A 67 3.51 2.92 -6.33
N LEU A 68 2.65 2.56 -5.39
CA LEU A 68 1.99 1.27 -5.38
C LEU A 68 0.49 1.46 -5.21
N SER A 69 -0.28 0.71 -5.98
CA SER A 69 -1.72 0.56 -5.82
C SER A 69 -2.02 -0.88 -5.39
N VAL A 70 -2.62 -1.03 -4.22
CA VAL A 70 -2.92 -2.34 -3.63
C VAL A 70 -4.40 -2.39 -3.28
N LEU A 71 -5.10 -3.43 -3.73
CA LEU A 71 -6.46 -3.74 -3.32
C LEU A 71 -6.41 -4.81 -2.23
N THR A 72 -6.77 -4.42 -1.01
CA THR A 72 -6.96 -5.38 0.08
C THR A 72 -8.42 -5.78 0.18
N ARG A 73 -8.69 -7.08 0.29
CA ARG A 73 -10.04 -7.61 0.51
C ARG A 73 -10.08 -8.45 1.78
N THR A 74 -11.20 -8.39 2.48
CA THR A 74 -11.48 -9.26 3.62
C THR A 74 -12.63 -10.20 3.28
N ALA A 75 -12.65 -11.36 3.94
CA ALA A 75 -13.71 -12.36 3.88
C ALA A 75 -15.12 -11.77 4.05
N GLU A 76 -15.29 -10.91 5.06
CA GLU A 76 -16.56 -10.25 5.38
C GLU A 76 -17.04 -9.27 4.28
N GLY A 77 -16.19 -8.95 3.29
CA GLY A 77 -16.55 -8.09 2.17
C GLY A 77 -16.71 -6.61 2.55
N ASP A 78 -16.09 -6.16 3.64
CA ASP A 78 -16.17 -4.76 4.10
C ASP A 78 -15.79 -3.79 2.97
N GLU A 79 -16.70 -2.86 2.69
CA GLU A 79 -16.66 -1.90 1.57
C GLU A 79 -16.35 -2.48 0.17
N GLY A 80 -16.42 -3.80 -0.04
CA GLY A 80 -15.99 -4.46 -1.28
C GLY A 80 -14.46 -4.62 -1.42
N GLY A 81 -13.72 -4.32 -0.35
CA GLY A 81 -12.26 -4.16 -0.37
C GLY A 81 -11.86 -2.70 -0.19
N LYS A 82 -10.57 -2.46 0.00
CA LYS A 82 -9.96 -1.14 0.21
C LYS A 82 -8.82 -0.96 -0.77
N HIS A 83 -8.91 0.09 -1.58
CA HIS A 83 -7.82 0.58 -2.40
C HIS A 83 -6.84 1.34 -1.51
N GLN A 84 -5.58 0.94 -1.53
CA GLN A 84 -4.49 1.54 -0.79
C GLN A 84 -3.46 2.04 -1.79
N LEU A 85 -3.29 3.36 -1.88
CA LEU A 85 -2.23 3.99 -2.64
C LEU A 85 -1.07 4.33 -1.69
N ILE A 86 0.10 3.78 -1.98
CA ILE A 86 1.31 3.95 -1.20
C ILE A 86 2.33 4.69 -2.05
N THR A 87 2.79 5.84 -1.56
CA THR A 87 3.89 6.61 -2.16
C THR A 87 5.02 6.69 -1.15
N ALA A 88 6.22 6.23 -1.53
CA ALA A 88 7.35 6.12 -0.62
C ALA A 88 8.64 6.66 -1.22
N THR A 89 9.50 7.23 -0.38
CA THR A 89 10.85 7.68 -0.73
C THR A 89 11.79 7.63 0.46
N VAL A 90 13.09 7.65 0.19
CA VAL A 90 14.13 7.78 1.22
C VAL A 90 14.87 9.09 1.01
N LYS A 91 15.00 9.87 2.08
CA LYS A 91 15.77 11.11 2.09
C LYS A 91 16.36 11.37 3.47
N ASP A 92 17.60 11.85 3.52
CA ASP A 92 18.29 12.22 4.76
C ASP A 92 18.24 11.15 5.86
N GLY A 93 18.46 9.88 5.47
CA GLY A 93 18.45 8.73 6.39
C GLY A 93 17.06 8.42 6.97
N LYS A 94 15.99 8.87 6.33
CA LYS A 94 14.60 8.60 6.73
C LYS A 94 13.80 8.06 5.56
N LEU A 95 12.99 7.04 5.85
CA LEU A 95 11.96 6.53 4.98
C LEU A 95 10.68 7.33 5.23
N TYR A 96 10.17 7.92 4.15
CA TYR A 96 8.91 8.65 4.14
C TYR A 96 7.88 7.84 3.38
N ILE A 97 6.74 7.58 4.01
CA ILE A 97 5.62 6.85 3.39
C ILE A 97 4.35 7.66 3.54
N CYS A 98 3.71 7.96 2.41
CA CYS A 98 2.34 8.45 2.34
C CYS A 98 1.44 7.27 1.95
N LYS A 99 0.39 7.02 2.73
CA LYS A 99 -0.62 6.03 2.41
C LYS A 99 -1.98 6.71 2.43
N ALA A 100 -2.66 6.70 1.29
CA ALA A 100 -4.03 7.15 1.17
C ALA A 100 -4.90 5.95 0.78
N GLN A 101 -6.07 5.82 1.39
CA GLN A 101 -6.93 4.67 1.14
C GLN A 101 -8.41 5.03 1.15
N ALA A 102 -9.21 4.25 0.42
CA ALA A 102 -10.66 4.28 0.50
C ALA A 102 -11.25 2.90 0.20
N GLY A 103 -12.38 2.57 0.80
CA GLY A 103 -13.15 1.40 0.42
C GLY A 103 -13.64 1.48 -1.02
N ASP A 104 -13.72 0.33 -1.69
CA ASP A 104 -14.13 0.21 -3.09
C ASP A 104 -15.52 0.84 -3.33
N LYS A 105 -16.45 0.65 -2.38
CA LYS A 105 -17.77 1.29 -2.38
C LYS A 105 -17.74 2.82 -2.47
N ARG A 106 -16.71 3.46 -1.91
CA ARG A 106 -16.51 4.91 -1.96
C ARG A 106 -15.60 5.30 -3.11
N TRP A 107 -14.67 4.42 -3.49
CA TRP A 107 -13.75 4.58 -4.60
C TRP A 107 -14.50 4.97 -5.88
N PHE A 108 -15.41 4.12 -6.35
CA PHE A 108 -16.18 4.39 -7.57
C PHE A 108 -17.22 5.52 -7.40
N LYS A 109 -17.48 5.99 -6.18
CA LYS A 109 -18.33 7.17 -5.89
C LYS A 109 -17.56 8.49 -5.89
N GLY A 110 -16.32 8.48 -6.39
CA GLY A 110 -15.50 9.69 -6.57
C GLY A 110 -14.42 9.87 -5.51
N ALA A 111 -14.30 8.99 -4.51
CA ALA A 111 -13.19 9.06 -3.55
C ALA A 111 -11.84 8.83 -4.23
N TRP A 112 -11.80 8.06 -5.33
CA TRP A 112 -10.60 7.79 -6.12
C TRP A 112 -9.82 9.06 -6.43
N ARG A 113 -10.51 10.13 -6.87
CA ARG A 113 -9.90 11.41 -7.24
C ARG A 113 -9.12 12.04 -6.08
N PHE A 114 -9.66 11.97 -4.86
CA PHE A 114 -9.01 12.54 -3.69
C PHE A 114 -7.85 11.67 -3.22
N VAL A 115 -8.01 10.35 -3.28
CA VAL A 115 -6.97 9.40 -2.86
C VAL A 115 -5.78 9.46 -3.81
N GLU A 116 -6.01 9.41 -5.12
CA GLU A 116 -4.97 9.57 -6.15
C GLU A 116 -4.30 10.93 -6.09
N SER A 117 -5.07 12.02 -5.96
CA SER A 117 -4.48 13.35 -5.84
C SER A 117 -3.64 13.49 -4.57
N THR A 118 -4.05 12.88 -3.46
CA THR A 118 -3.30 12.94 -2.20
C THR A 118 -1.99 12.17 -2.32
N ALA A 119 -2.04 10.92 -2.80
CA ALA A 119 -0.84 10.10 -2.98
C ALA A 119 0.11 10.69 -4.04
N GLY A 120 -0.41 11.10 -5.19
CA GLY A 120 0.38 11.66 -6.29
C GLY A 120 0.97 13.04 -6.03
N SER A 121 0.39 13.83 -5.11
CA SER A 121 0.94 15.13 -4.71
C SER A 121 2.02 15.03 -3.62
N PHE A 122 2.29 13.83 -3.10
CA PHE A 122 3.25 13.66 -2.03
C PHE A 122 4.68 13.86 -2.52
N SER A 123 5.39 14.80 -1.90
CA SER A 123 6.82 15.06 -2.18
C SER A 123 7.53 15.49 -0.91
N VAL A 124 8.82 15.15 -0.81
CA VAL A 124 9.72 15.49 0.29
C VAL A 124 10.81 16.42 -0.24
N ALA A 125 10.88 17.63 0.34
CA ALA A 125 11.83 18.69 0.00
C ALA A 125 13.19 18.51 0.66
#